data_AF-A0AA96Q4Z3-F1
#
_entry.id   AF-A0AA96Q4Z3-F1
#
_cell.length_a   1.000
_cell.length_b   1.000
_cell.length_c   1.000
_cell.angle_alpha   90.00
_cell.angle_beta   90.00
_cell.angle_gamma   90.00
#
_symmetry.space_group_name_H-M   'P 1'
#
loop_
_entity.id
_entity.type
_entity.pdbx_description
1 polymer ?
#
loop_
_entity_poly.entity_id
_entity_poly.type
_entity_poly.pdbx_seq_one_letter_code
_entity_poly.pdbx_strand_id
1 'polypeptide(L)'
;MRDNFSKQSQALTAAEHRYQWVKALYETASGTISGKEKITLETYIQTTYFDRILNRANVRLMVMSDGQYELKRRELPGNRKSQSGLDLDVIDHYNGSERSADTPVRRRSLSGVSGAGTGAFR
;
A
#
# COMPACT_ATOMS: atom_id res chain seq x y z
N MET A 1 6.87 24.11 54.97
CA MET A 1 5.60 23.44 54.58
C MET A 1 5.14 23.87 53.18
N ARG A 2 5.10 25.17 52.86
CA ARG A 2 4.79 25.69 51.51
C ARG A 2 5.74 25.21 50.40
N ASP A 3 7.04 25.13 50.67
CA ASP A 3 8.02 24.74 49.65
C ASP A 3 7.89 23.28 49.22
N ASN A 4 7.56 22.38 50.14
CA ASN A 4 7.31 20.97 49.81
C ASN A 4 6.06 20.80 48.94
N PHE A 5 5.00 21.58 49.19
CA PHE A 5 3.80 21.57 48.37
C PHE A 5 4.09 22.06 46.94
N SER A 6 4.90 23.13 46.80
CA SER A 6 5.31 23.63 45.47
C SER A 6 6.15 22.61 44.70
N LYS A 7 7.08 21.92 45.36
CA LYS A 7 7.92 20.87 44.76
C LYS A 7 7.10 19.66 44.34
N GLN A 8 6.15 19.22 45.18
CA GLN A 8 5.24 18.13 44.86
C GLN A 8 4.32 18.50 43.68
N SER A 9 3.79 19.73 43.65
CA SER A 9 2.99 20.23 42.54
C SER A 9 3.79 20.24 41.23
N GLN A 10 5.01 20.78 41.23
CA GLN A 10 5.88 20.79 40.04
C GLN A 10 6.24 19.39 39.56
N ALA A 11 6.54 18.46 40.47
CA ALA A 11 6.82 17.08 40.13
C ALA A 11 5.59 16.38 39.52
N LEU A 12 4.39 16.67 40.04
CA LEU A 12 3.13 16.17 39.49
C LEU A 12 2.92 16.69 38.06
N THR A 13 3.09 17.99 37.83
CA THR A 13 2.94 18.59 36.49
C THR A 13 3.94 18.01 35.49
N ALA A 14 5.19 17.82 35.90
CA ALA A 14 6.21 17.19 35.05
C ALA A 14 5.85 15.73 34.71
N ALA A 15 5.31 14.98 35.68
CA ALA A 15 4.84 13.61 35.46
C ALA A 15 3.63 13.56 34.51
N GLU A 16 2.67 14.49 34.65
CA GLU A 16 1.53 14.64 33.75
C GLU A 16 1.98 14.93 32.32
N HIS A 17 2.90 15.87 32.12
CA HIS A 17 3.46 16.16 30.79
C HIS A 17 4.13 14.93 30.17
N ARG A 18 4.94 14.21 30.95
CA ARG A 18 5.59 12.98 30.45
C ARG A 18 4.56 11.90 30.11
N TYR A 19 3.53 11.76 30.93
CA TYR A 19 2.45 10.81 30.68
C TYR A 19 1.71 11.14 29.38
N GLN A 20 1.41 12.41 29.11
CA GLN A 20 0.73 12.80 27.88
C GLN A 20 1.52 12.45 26.61
N TRP A 21 2.84 12.67 26.61
CA TRP A 21 3.70 12.29 25.49
C TRP A 21 3.74 10.77 25.27
N VAL A 22 3.89 10.00 26.36
CA VAL A 22 3.92 8.52 26.28
C VAL A 22 2.56 7.97 25.86
N LYS A 23 1.47 8.58 26.33
CA LYS A 23 0.09 8.22 25.95
C LYS A 23 -0.16 8.47 24.47
N ALA A 24 0.26 9.62 23.93
CA ALA A 24 0.14 9.91 22.50
C ALA A 24 0.94 8.91 21.63
N LEU A 25 2.15 8.55 22.07
CA LEU A 25 2.96 7.53 21.39
C LEU A 25 2.28 6.15 21.43
N TYR A 26 1.75 5.76 22.59
CA TYR A 26 1.00 4.52 22.76
C TYR A 26 -0.26 4.50 21.88
N GLU A 27 -1.05 5.57 21.86
CA GLU A 27 -2.26 5.67 21.02
C GLU A 27 -1.91 5.52 19.53
N THR A 28 -0.79 6.09 19.10
CA THR A 28 -0.26 5.96 17.75
C THR A 28 0.18 4.53 17.44
N ALA A 29 0.97 3.90 18.32
CA ALA A 29 1.50 2.55 18.12
C ALA A 29 0.44 1.43 18.28
N SER A 30 -0.54 1.64 19.16
CA SER A 30 -1.66 0.73 19.39
C SER A 30 -2.77 0.86 18.35
N GLY A 31 -2.70 1.88 17.49
CA GLY A 31 -3.71 2.18 16.48
C GLY A 31 -5.07 2.51 17.09
N THR A 32 -5.07 3.13 18.29
CA THR A 32 -6.29 3.55 19.01
C THR A 32 -6.68 5.01 18.67
N ILE A 33 -5.96 5.65 17.72
CA ILE A 33 -6.33 6.97 17.21
C ILE A 33 -7.68 6.85 16.49
N SER A 34 -8.72 7.42 17.09
CA SER A 34 -10.07 7.46 16.54
C SER A 34 -10.07 8.07 15.14
N GLY A 35 -10.71 7.40 14.18
CA GLY A 35 -10.82 7.85 12.78
C GLY A 35 -9.68 7.44 11.85
N LYS A 36 -8.70 6.64 12.31
CA LYS A 36 -7.69 6.02 11.44
C LYS A 36 -7.79 4.50 11.48
N GLU A 37 -7.49 3.84 10.36
CA GLU A 37 -7.39 2.39 10.34
C GLU A 37 -6.29 1.91 11.27
N LYS A 38 -6.57 0.82 11.99
CA LYS A 38 -5.62 0.19 12.89
C LYS A 38 -4.57 -0.56 12.06
N ILE A 39 -3.48 0.11 11.75
CA ILE A 39 -2.32 -0.50 11.10
C ILE A 39 -1.34 -0.92 12.20
N THR A 40 -0.84 -2.16 12.15
CA THR A 40 0.19 -2.61 13.10
C THR A 40 1.53 -1.96 12.77
N LEU A 41 2.40 -1.79 13.78
CA LEU A 41 3.76 -1.28 13.55
C LEU A 41 4.53 -2.12 12.51
N GLU A 42 4.35 -3.45 12.55
CA GLU A 42 4.95 -4.36 11.58
C GLU A 42 4.48 -4.06 10.16
N THR A 43 3.17 -3.94 9.93
CA THR A 43 2.61 -3.59 8.61
C THR A 43 3.09 -2.21 8.16
N TYR A 44 3.20 -1.23 9.06
CA TYR A 44 3.74 0.09 8.73
C TYR A 44 5.20 0.03 8.24
N ILE A 45 6.03 -0.74 8.94
CA ILE A 45 7.44 -0.92 8.56
C ILE A 45 7.53 -1.71 7.24
N GLN A 46 6.78 -2.80 7.10
CA GLN A 46 6.75 -3.64 5.90
C GLN A 46 6.33 -2.84 4.66
N THR A 47 5.25 -2.07 4.75
CA THR A 47 4.77 -1.21 3.66
C THR A 47 5.80 -0.14 3.28
N THR A 48 6.48 0.46 4.27
CA THR A 48 7.56 1.43 4.01
C THR A 48 8.75 0.81 3.26
N TYR A 49 9.19 -0.39 3.65
CA TYR A 49 10.26 -1.08 2.93
C TYR A 49 9.82 -1.51 1.54
N PHE A 50 8.56 -1.94 1.41
CA PHE A 50 7.97 -2.31 0.15
C PHE A 50 7.92 -1.14 -0.83
N ASP A 51 7.50 0.05 -0.39
CA ASP A 51 7.49 1.27 -1.22
C ASP A 51 8.89 1.62 -1.75
N ARG A 52 9.94 1.38 -0.94
CA ARG A 52 11.33 1.58 -1.39
C ARG A 52 11.73 0.59 -2.49
N ILE A 53 11.31 -0.66 -2.38
CA ILE A 53 11.56 -1.69 -3.39
C ILE A 53 10.76 -1.35 -4.66
N LEU A 54 9.49 -0.98 -4.51
CA LEU A 54 8.59 -0.60 -5.59
C LEU A 54 9.16 0.54 -6.43
N ASN A 55 9.65 1.60 -5.78
CA ASN A 55 10.26 2.74 -6.48
C ASN A 55 11.48 2.32 -7.31
N ARG A 56 12.35 1.45 -6.77
CA ARG A 56 13.51 0.94 -7.51
C ARG A 56 13.11 0.03 -8.67
N ALA A 57 12.10 -0.81 -8.45
CA ALA A 57 11.54 -1.67 -9.49
C ALA A 57 10.96 -0.82 -10.64
N ASN A 58 10.21 0.23 -10.33
CA ASN A 58 9.66 1.16 -11.32
C ASN A 58 10.75 1.88 -12.12
N VAL A 59 11.84 2.34 -11.49
CA VAL A 59 12.97 2.94 -12.24
C VAL A 59 13.49 1.99 -13.32
N ARG A 60 13.64 0.70 -13.00
CA ARG A 60 14.10 -0.28 -13.98
C ARG A 60 13.02 -0.63 -15.01
N LEU A 61 11.76 -0.76 -14.56
CA LEU A 61 10.62 -1.09 -15.41
C LEU A 61 10.33 0.00 -16.45
N MET A 62 10.47 1.27 -16.07
CA MET A 62 10.34 2.40 -17.00
C MET A 62 11.34 2.30 -18.15
N VAL A 63 12.59 1.93 -17.88
CA VAL A 63 13.60 1.71 -18.92
C VAL A 63 13.30 0.47 -19.77
N MET A 64 12.81 -0.61 -19.16
CA MET A 64 12.51 -1.86 -19.87
C MET A 64 11.25 -1.80 -20.72
N SER A 65 10.28 -0.99 -20.32
CA SER A 65 8.97 -0.87 -20.97
C SER A 65 8.82 0.40 -21.81
N ASP A 66 9.90 1.17 -21.98
CA ASP A 66 9.87 2.48 -22.66
C ASP A 66 8.81 3.43 -22.07
N GLY A 67 8.65 3.38 -20.74
CA GLY A 67 7.67 4.15 -20.00
C GLY A 67 6.22 3.69 -20.13
N GLN A 68 5.96 2.49 -20.66
CA GLN A 68 4.60 1.98 -20.83
C GLN A 68 3.95 1.52 -19.52
N TYR A 69 4.72 0.97 -18.57
CA TYR A 69 4.17 0.36 -17.35
C TYR A 69 4.74 0.97 -16.08
N GLU A 70 3.85 1.24 -15.13
CA GLU A 70 4.19 1.65 -13.77
C GLU A 70 3.50 0.70 -12.76
N LEU A 71 4.23 0.27 -11.73
CA LEU A 71 3.65 -0.49 -10.62
C LEU A 71 3.19 0.47 -9.54
N LYS A 72 1.95 0.31 -9.07
CA LYS A 72 1.37 1.09 -7.98
C LYS A 72 0.95 0.17 -6.84
N ARG A 73 1.17 0.62 -5.61
CA ARG A 73 0.70 -0.09 -4.42
C ARG A 73 -0.81 0.10 -4.29
N ARG A 74 -1.53 -0.99 -4.04
CA ARG A 74 -2.99 -0.95 -3.87
C ARG A 74 -3.34 -0.27 -2.55
N GLU A 75 -4.19 0.75 -2.62
CA GLU A 75 -4.64 1.54 -1.44
C GLU A 75 -5.99 1.07 -0.86
N LEU A 76 -6.67 0.10 -1.47
CA LEU A 76 -8.05 -0.26 -1.13
C LEU A 76 -8.19 -0.86 0.29
N PRO A 77 -8.99 -0.24 1.19
CA PRO A 77 -9.25 -0.74 2.55
C PRO A 77 -10.35 -1.82 2.62
N GLY A 78 -10.86 -2.28 1.47
CA GLY A 78 -12.13 -3.02 1.43
C GLY A 78 -12.04 -4.54 1.55
N ASN A 79 -10.89 -5.15 1.27
CA ASN A 79 -10.81 -6.61 1.20
C ASN A 79 -10.01 -7.14 2.39
N ARG A 80 -10.64 -8.01 3.19
CA ARG A 80 -10.05 -8.67 4.37
C ARG A 80 -8.78 -9.49 4.05
N LYS A 81 -8.39 -9.59 2.77
CA LYS A 81 -7.19 -10.22 2.23
C LYS A 81 -6.02 -9.24 1.96
N SER A 82 -6.25 -7.95 1.77
CA SER A 82 -5.21 -6.96 1.48
C SER A 82 -4.55 -6.37 2.74
N GLN A 83 -4.70 -7.05 3.90
CA GLN A 83 -4.23 -6.57 5.20
C GLN A 83 -2.71 -6.35 5.31
N SER A 84 -1.92 -6.92 4.40
CA SER A 84 -0.47 -6.74 4.41
C SER A 84 -0.04 -5.39 3.82
N GLY A 85 -0.89 -4.73 3.02
CA GLY A 85 -0.50 -3.54 2.26
C GLY A 85 0.59 -3.82 1.21
N LEU A 86 0.76 -5.08 0.79
CA LEU A 86 1.80 -5.52 -0.15
C LEU A 86 1.26 -5.84 -1.56
N ASP A 87 -0.02 -5.56 -1.81
CA ASP A 87 -0.63 -5.81 -3.12
C ASP A 87 -0.23 -4.74 -4.14
N LEU A 88 -0.08 -5.15 -5.40
CA LEU A 88 0.30 -4.28 -6.52
C LEU A 88 -0.74 -4.28 -7.65
N ASP A 89 -0.92 -3.10 -8.21
CA ASP A 89 -1.60 -2.84 -9.45
C ASP A 89 -0.59 -2.33 -10.51
N VAL A 90 -0.87 -2.59 -11.77
CA VAL A 90 -0.09 -2.14 -12.92
C VAL A 90 -0.89 -1.09 -13.65
N ILE A 91 -0.29 0.08 -13.85
CA ILE A 91 -0.80 1.16 -14.68
C ILE A 91 -0.15 1.01 -16.06
N ASP A 92 -0.98 0.93 -17.10
CA ASP A 92 -0.56 0.97 -18.49
C ASP A 92 -0.81 2.36 -19.06
N HIS A 93 0.26 3.09 -19.36
CA HIS A 93 0.18 4.46 -19.87
C HIS A 93 -0.33 4.56 -21.31
N TYR A 94 -0.37 3.44 -22.06
CA TYR A 94 -0.82 3.44 -23.45
C TYR A 94 -2.35 3.43 -23.56
N ASN A 95 -3.04 2.75 -22.65
CA ASN A 95 -4.50 2.62 -22.66
C ASN A 95 -5.18 3.22 -21.41
N GLY A 96 -4.40 3.72 -20.45
CA GLY A 96 -4.91 4.30 -19.20
C GLY A 96 -5.55 3.28 -18.26
N SER A 97 -5.29 1.98 -18.44
CA SER A 97 -5.89 0.93 -17.62
C SER A 97 -5.04 0.62 -16.38
N GLU A 98 -5.71 0.45 -15.26
CA GLU A 98 -5.14 -0.06 -14.01
C GLU A 98 -5.62 -1.50 -13.82
N ARG A 99 -4.69 -2.45 -13.66
CA ARG A 99 -5.00 -3.88 -13.50
C ARG A 99 -4.19 -4.52 -12.39
N SER A 100 -4.79 -5.49 -11.69
CA SER A 100 -4.06 -6.28 -10.68
C SER A 100 -2.88 -7.00 -11.31
N ALA A 101 -1.68 -6.83 -10.72
CA ALA A 101 -0.46 -7.51 -11.16
C ALA A 101 -0.57 -9.05 -11.03
N ASP A 102 -1.53 -9.52 -10.25
CA ASP A 102 -1.79 -10.94 -9.98
C ASP A 102 -2.50 -11.67 -11.15
N THR A 103 -2.95 -10.94 -12.19
CA THR A 103 -3.70 -11.57 -13.29
C THR A 103 -2.76 -12.02 -14.40
N PRO A 104 -2.64 -13.33 -14.70
CA PRO A 104 -1.88 -13.81 -15.85
C PRO A 104 -2.49 -13.24 -17.13
N VAL A 105 -1.65 -12.81 -18.09
CA VAL A 105 -2.11 -12.46 -19.44
C VAL A 105 -2.89 -13.64 -20.02
N ARG A 106 -4.21 -13.48 -20.13
CA ARG A 106 -5.09 -14.44 -20.80
C ARG A 106 -4.67 -14.45 -22.27
N ARG A 107 -3.97 -15.50 -22.73
CA ARG A 107 -3.76 -15.73 -24.17
C ARG A 107 -5.15 -15.64 -24.81
N ARG A 108 -5.33 -14.69 -25.73
CA ARG A 108 -6.55 -14.65 -26.55
C ARG A 108 -6.66 -16.02 -27.21
N SER A 109 -7.69 -16.78 -26.85
CA SER A 109 -8.10 -17.91 -27.65
C SER A 109 -8.49 -17.34 -29.00
N LEU A 110 -7.71 -17.62 -30.04
CA LEU A 110 -8.12 -17.40 -31.42
C LEU A 110 -9.24 -18.39 -31.73
N SER A 111 -10.46 -18.06 -31.29
CA SER A 111 -11.69 -18.71 -31.75
C SER A 111 -12.29 -17.81 -32.81
N GLY A 112 -12.16 -18.19 -34.08
CA GLY A 112 -12.93 -17.59 -35.16
C GLY A 112 -12.18 -17.41 -36.47
N VAL A 113 -12.02 -18.49 -37.23
CA VAL A 113 -12.23 -18.42 -38.69
C VAL A 113 -13.23 -19.52 -39.03
N SER A 114 -14.50 -19.17 -38.92
CA SER A 114 -15.59 -19.84 -39.64
C SER A 114 -15.94 -18.92 -40.81
N GLY A 115 -15.90 -19.44 -42.04
CA GLY A 115 -16.43 -18.74 -43.21
C GLY A 115 -15.77 -19.04 -44.56
N ALA A 116 -16.21 -20.13 -45.19
CA ALA A 116 -16.66 -20.24 -46.58
C ALA A 116 -15.76 -19.90 -47.80
N GLY A 117 -15.87 -20.80 -48.80
CA GLY A 117 -15.53 -20.60 -50.22
C GLY A 117 -14.17 -21.20 -50.61
N THR A 118 -13.94 -21.86 -51.75
CA THR A 118 -14.69 -22.12 -52.99
C THR A 118 -13.88 -23.20 -53.74
N GLY A 119 -14.49 -24.03 -54.58
CA GLY A 119 -13.83 -25.21 -55.16
C GLY A 119 -12.73 -24.94 -56.21
N ALA A 120 -12.22 -26.08 -56.73
CA ALA A 120 -11.67 -26.35 -58.07
C ALA A 120 -10.26 -27.00 -58.08
N PHE A 121 -10.15 -28.05 -58.92
CA PHE A 121 -8.96 -28.78 -59.41
C PHE A 121 -8.16 -29.59 -58.36
N ARG A 122 -7.91 -30.89 -58.53
CA ARG A 122 -7.71 -31.74 -59.72
C ARG A 122 -8.27 -33.15 -59.48
#